data_AF-A0A147BBH2-F1
#
_entry.id   AF-A0A147BBH2-F1
#
_cell.length_a   1.000
_cell.length_b   1.000
_cell.length_c   1.000
_cell.angle_alpha   90.00
_cell.angle_beta   90.00
_cell.angle_gamma   90.00
#
_symmetry.space_group_name_H-M   'P 1'
#
loop_
_entity.id
_entity.type
_entity.pdbx_description
1 polymer ?
#
loop_
_entity_poly.entity_id
_entity_poly.type
_entity_poly.pdbx_seq_one_letter_code
_entity_poly.pdbx_strand_id
1 'polypeptide(L)'
;LLGVTLDAQLRLSAHIGEVTSKARRQLGFCLRVSKGAGSKTLRQLFTALVLPQLDNCSPIWNPHQLHLVAALGSVQRRAAYAILKRQTHSNLARCRDMRTVDMLQAVGWQPLGLRRGVASARLLANILRIQPDVLPGALRQNRSGILQPVFARTERHRQSFAVRTIAHWRSLPTSLTQRSPTSREEMELFRREVASHLRNSPS
;
A
#
# COMPACT_ATOMS: atom_id res chain seq x y z
N LEU A 1 -12.87 -13.53 11.05
CA LEU A 1 -11.54 -13.33 10.43
C LEU A 1 -11.70 -12.36 9.25
N LEU A 2 -10.86 -11.32 9.22
CA LEU A 2 -11.10 -10.05 8.56
C LEU A 2 -10.91 -10.09 7.02
N GLY A 3 -11.72 -10.86 6.29
CA GLY A 3 -11.81 -10.81 4.82
C GLY A 3 -10.54 -11.15 4.03
N VAL A 4 -9.51 -11.73 4.66
CA VAL A 4 -8.27 -12.19 4.01
C VAL A 4 -8.31 -13.70 3.87
N THR A 5 -8.22 -14.17 2.63
CA THR A 5 -8.19 -15.58 2.27
C THR A 5 -6.75 -16.06 2.27
N LEU A 6 -6.37 -16.88 3.26
CA LEU A 6 -5.05 -17.51 3.33
C LEU A 6 -5.18 -18.96 2.86
N ASP A 7 -4.44 -19.31 1.82
CA ASP A 7 -4.28 -20.70 1.38
C ASP A 7 -3.43 -21.48 2.41
N ALA A 8 -3.54 -22.82 2.44
CA ALA A 8 -2.71 -23.67 3.31
C ALA A 8 -1.20 -23.50 3.00
N GLN A 9 -0.91 -23.13 1.76
CA GLN A 9 0.40 -22.77 1.27
C GLN A 9 0.64 -21.25 1.38
N LEU A 10 -0.12 -20.47 2.15
CA LEU A 10 0.04 -19.00 2.28
C LEU A 10 0.22 -18.26 0.94
N ARG A 11 -0.35 -18.79 -0.15
CA ARG A 11 -0.30 -18.21 -1.48
C ARG A 11 -1.35 -17.10 -1.56
N LEU A 12 -0.88 -15.86 -1.59
CA LEU A 12 -1.74 -14.67 -1.65
C LEU A 12 -2.30 -14.40 -3.06
N SER A 13 -1.91 -15.20 -4.06
CA SER A 13 -2.34 -15.03 -5.46
C SER A 13 -3.85 -15.09 -5.62
N ALA A 14 -4.51 -16.07 -4.99
CA ALA A 14 -5.97 -16.22 -5.04
C ALA A 14 -6.66 -15.00 -4.42
N HIS A 15 -6.24 -14.62 -3.21
CA HIS A 15 -6.77 -13.45 -2.50
C HIS A 15 -6.59 -12.15 -3.29
N ILE A 16 -5.39 -11.91 -3.83
CA ILE A 16 -5.12 -10.71 -4.63
C ILE A 16 -5.93 -10.72 -5.92
N GLY A 17 -6.11 -11.89 -6.54
CA GLY A 17 -7.00 -12.08 -7.69
C GLY A 17 -8.44 -11.66 -7.37
N GLU A 18 -8.96 -12.11 -6.24
CA GLU A 18 -10.29 -11.77 -5.75
C GLU A 18 -10.44 -10.27 -5.47
N VAL A 19 -9.53 -9.70 -4.69
CA VAL A 19 -9.50 -8.27 -4.36
C VAL A 19 -9.41 -7.41 -5.63
N THR A 20 -8.52 -7.77 -6.55
CA THR A 20 -8.35 -7.06 -7.82
C THR A 20 -9.61 -7.17 -8.68
N SER A 21 -10.22 -8.35 -8.75
CA SER A 21 -11.46 -8.59 -9.50
C SER A 21 -12.62 -7.76 -8.95
N LYS A 22 -12.78 -7.75 -7.62
CA LYS A 22 -13.78 -6.92 -6.92
C LYS A 22 -13.57 -5.43 -7.17
N ALA A 23 -12.33 -4.96 -7.05
CA ALA A 23 -11.97 -3.57 -7.30
C ALA A 23 -12.18 -3.16 -8.78
N ARG A 24 -11.92 -4.06 -9.74
CA ARG A 24 -12.22 -3.82 -11.17
C ARG A 24 -13.71 -3.70 -11.43
N ARG A 25 -14.54 -4.58 -10.85
CA ARG A 25 -16.00 -4.50 -10.96
C ARG A 25 -16.52 -3.19 -10.36
N GLN A 26 -16.05 -2.84 -9.17
CA GLN A 26 -16.41 -1.59 -8.50
C GLN A 26 -15.99 -0.36 -9.32
N LEU A 27 -14.78 -0.36 -9.87
CA LEU A 27 -14.32 0.70 -10.77
C LEU A 27 -15.21 0.81 -12.02
N GLY A 28 -15.60 -0.32 -12.62
CA GLY A 28 -16.53 -0.35 -13.74
C GLY A 28 -17.88 0.30 -13.41
N PHE A 29 -18.42 0.01 -12.21
CA PHE A 29 -19.61 0.68 -11.69
C PHE A 29 -19.40 2.18 -11.52
N CYS A 30 -18.33 2.61 -10.84
CA CYS A 30 -18.01 4.02 -10.66
C CYS A 30 -17.89 4.76 -12.00
N LEU A 31 -17.29 4.14 -13.02
CA LEU A 31 -17.14 4.72 -14.35
C LEU A 31 -18.48 4.92 -15.05
N ARG A 32 -19.42 3.97 -14.91
CA ARG A 32 -20.77 4.07 -15.48
C ARG A 32 -21.63 5.10 -14.77
N VAL A 33 -21.65 5.09 -13.44
CA VAL A 33 -22.47 6.01 -12.63
C VAL A 33 -21.99 7.44 -12.77
N SER A 34 -20.68 7.66 -12.88
CA SER A 34 -20.13 8.98 -13.13
C SER A 34 -20.09 9.35 -14.61
N LYS A 35 -20.75 8.60 -15.51
CA LYS A 35 -20.80 8.97 -16.94
C LYS A 35 -21.57 10.30 -17.06
N GLY A 36 -20.95 11.31 -17.66
CA GLY A 36 -21.49 12.67 -17.69
C GLY A 36 -21.16 13.52 -16.46
N ALA A 37 -20.75 12.90 -15.35
CA ALA A 37 -20.18 13.60 -14.22
C ALA A 37 -18.68 13.90 -14.46
N GLY A 38 -18.24 15.08 -14.03
CA GLY A 38 -16.86 15.54 -14.19
C GLY A 38 -15.81 14.63 -13.55
N SER A 39 -14.55 14.90 -13.86
CA SER A 39 -13.38 14.15 -13.34
C SER A 39 -13.31 14.13 -11.80
N LYS A 40 -13.79 15.19 -11.14
CA LYS A 40 -13.86 15.33 -9.67
C LYS A 40 -14.75 14.26 -9.04
N THR A 41 -15.93 14.00 -9.60
CA THR A 41 -16.86 12.99 -9.08
C THR A 41 -16.28 11.59 -9.18
N LEU A 42 -15.65 11.24 -10.31
CA LEU A 42 -14.98 9.95 -10.47
C LEU A 42 -13.86 9.76 -9.45
N ARG A 43 -13.08 10.81 -9.18
CA ARG A 43 -12.01 10.79 -8.15
C ARG A 43 -12.57 10.49 -6.76
N GLN A 44 -13.70 11.12 -6.40
CA GLN A 44 -14.37 10.89 -5.11
C GLN A 44 -14.87 9.44 -5.01
N LEU A 45 -15.58 8.95 -6.04
CA LEU A 45 -16.08 7.57 -6.07
C LEU A 45 -14.95 6.54 -6.01
N PHE A 46 -13.84 6.78 -6.71
CA PHE A 46 -12.68 5.90 -6.64
C PHE A 46 -12.12 5.84 -5.22
N THR A 47 -11.90 7.00 -4.59
CA THR A 47 -11.35 7.10 -3.23
C THR A 47 -12.27 6.49 -2.19
N ALA A 48 -13.59 6.63 -2.35
CA ALA A 48 -14.57 6.15 -1.39
C ALA A 48 -14.90 4.65 -1.52
N LEU A 49 -14.90 4.10 -2.75
CA LEU A 49 -15.44 2.75 -3.00
C LEU A 49 -14.39 1.73 -3.46
N VAL A 50 -13.43 2.16 -4.28
CA VAL A 50 -12.46 1.24 -4.90
C VAL A 50 -11.19 1.16 -4.04
N LEU A 51 -10.68 2.31 -3.62
CA LEU A 51 -9.43 2.41 -2.89
C LEU A 51 -9.44 1.65 -1.55
N PRO A 52 -10.53 1.66 -0.73
CA PRO A 52 -10.57 0.88 0.50
C PRO A 52 -10.44 -0.62 0.25
N GLN A 53 -10.94 -1.13 -0.88
CA GLN A 53 -10.80 -2.55 -1.23
C GLN A 53 -9.33 -2.94 -1.50
N LEU A 54 -8.54 -2.00 -2.03
CA LEU A 54 -7.12 -2.21 -2.34
C LEU A 54 -6.19 -1.89 -1.16
N ASP A 55 -6.64 -1.11 -0.18
CA ASP A 55 -5.83 -0.70 0.96
C ASP A 55 -6.14 -1.49 2.24
N ASN A 56 -7.35 -2.05 2.36
CA ASN A 56 -7.78 -2.75 3.57
C ASN A 56 -6.93 -4.00 3.83
N CYS A 57 -6.43 -4.13 5.06
CA CYS A 57 -5.55 -5.23 5.50
C CYS A 57 -4.27 -5.40 4.66
N SER A 58 -3.92 -4.42 3.83
CA SER A 58 -2.83 -4.52 2.88
C SER A 58 -1.44 -4.80 3.48
N PRO A 59 -1.10 -4.45 4.74
CA PRO A 59 0.15 -4.91 5.35
C PRO A 59 0.30 -6.43 5.40
N ILE A 60 -0.81 -7.14 5.59
CA ILE A 60 -0.83 -8.60 5.80
C ILE A 60 -0.60 -9.32 4.47
N TRP A 61 -1.34 -8.93 3.42
CA TRP A 61 -1.34 -9.62 2.13
C TRP A 61 -0.48 -8.94 1.04
N ASN A 62 0.36 -7.95 1.39
CA ASN A 62 1.21 -7.25 0.41
C ASN A 62 2.08 -8.26 -0.38
N PRO A 63 1.89 -8.39 -1.71
CA PRO A 63 2.65 -9.33 -2.52
C PRO A 63 4.05 -8.81 -2.82
N HIS A 64 4.99 -9.75 -3.01
CA HIS A 64 6.32 -9.47 -3.55
C HIS A 64 6.41 -9.80 -5.04
N GLN A 65 5.53 -10.67 -5.55
CA GLN A 65 5.54 -11.06 -6.95
C GLN A 65 5.11 -9.88 -7.84
N LEU A 66 5.96 -9.51 -8.79
CA LEU A 66 5.77 -8.34 -9.66
C LEU A 66 4.44 -8.38 -10.43
N HIS A 67 4.01 -9.55 -10.90
CA HIS A 67 2.74 -9.69 -11.62
C HIS A 67 1.51 -9.36 -10.74
N LEU A 68 1.54 -9.69 -9.46
CA LEU A 68 0.47 -9.37 -8.50
C LEU A 68 0.48 -7.88 -8.15
N VAL A 69 1.66 -7.30 -7.97
CA VAL A 69 1.82 -5.86 -7.77
C VAL A 69 1.30 -5.09 -8.99
N ALA A 70 1.63 -5.54 -10.20
CA ALA A 70 1.15 -4.97 -11.45
C ALA A 70 -0.38 -5.12 -11.61
N ALA A 71 -0.95 -6.25 -11.21
CA ALA A 71 -2.40 -6.46 -11.22
C ALA A 71 -3.13 -5.45 -10.35
N LEU A 72 -2.65 -5.19 -9.12
CA LEU A 72 -3.19 -4.16 -8.24
C LEU A 72 -3.02 -2.75 -8.83
N GLY A 73 -1.81 -2.44 -9.32
CA GLY A 73 -1.50 -1.15 -9.96
C GLY A 73 -2.33 -0.87 -11.21
N SER A 74 -2.75 -1.92 -11.94
CA SER A 74 -3.59 -1.78 -13.13
C SER A 74 -4.95 -1.13 -12.84
N VAL A 75 -5.51 -1.35 -11.64
CA VAL A 75 -6.78 -0.75 -11.22
C VAL A 75 -6.61 0.76 -11.04
N GLN A 76 -5.56 1.17 -10.33
CA GLN A 76 -5.19 2.58 -10.17
C GLN A 76 -4.90 3.24 -11.51
N ARG A 77 -4.10 2.60 -12.38
CA ARG A 77 -3.78 3.10 -13.73
C ARG A 77 -5.05 3.35 -14.54
N ARG A 78 -5.97 2.37 -14.58
CA ARG A 78 -7.23 2.49 -15.32
C ARG A 78 -8.09 3.65 -14.81
N ALA A 79 -8.16 3.82 -13.49
CA ALA A 79 -8.91 4.92 -12.88
C ALA A 79 -8.26 6.29 -13.20
N ALA A 80 -6.94 6.41 -13.07
CA ALA A 80 -6.21 7.63 -13.39
C ALA A 80 -6.35 8.00 -14.87
N TYR A 81 -6.23 7.02 -15.78
CA TYR A 81 -6.48 7.21 -17.21
C TYR A 81 -7.89 7.76 -17.48
N ALA A 82 -8.91 7.19 -16.84
CA ALA A 82 -10.29 7.65 -17.00
C ALA A 82 -10.51 9.07 -16.47
N ILE A 83 -9.82 9.47 -15.41
CA ILE A 83 -9.85 10.84 -14.88
C ILE A 83 -9.20 11.80 -15.88
N LEU A 84 -7.98 11.50 -16.36
CA LEU A 84 -7.28 12.33 -17.34
C LEU A 84 -8.06 12.47 -18.65
N LYS A 85 -8.63 11.37 -19.14
CA LYS A 85 -9.51 11.38 -20.32
C LYS A 85 -10.70 12.34 -20.19
N ARG A 86 -11.22 12.53 -18.97
CA ARG A 86 -12.32 13.47 -18.70
C ARG A 86 -11.85 14.90 -18.43
N GLN A 87 -10.56 15.11 -18.16
CA GLN A 87 -9.99 16.44 -17.95
C GLN A 87 -9.52 17.05 -19.27
N THR A 88 -8.91 16.23 -20.13
CA THR A 88 -8.22 16.71 -21.33
C THR A 88 -8.84 16.01 -22.54
N HIS A 89 -9.93 16.59 -23.06
CA HIS A 89 -10.64 16.06 -24.23
C HIS A 89 -9.74 15.92 -25.49
N SER A 90 -8.61 16.64 -25.55
CA SER A 90 -7.70 16.75 -26.70
C SER A 90 -6.40 15.91 -26.65
N ASN A 91 -5.94 15.42 -25.48
CA ASN A 91 -4.59 14.81 -25.34
C ASN A 91 -4.60 13.29 -25.08
N LEU A 92 -5.59 12.58 -25.61
CA LEU A 92 -5.82 11.14 -25.33
C LEU A 92 -4.67 10.23 -25.76
N ALA A 93 -4.01 10.53 -26.89
CA ALA A 93 -2.88 9.76 -27.38
C ALA A 93 -1.71 9.78 -26.38
N ARG A 94 -1.38 10.97 -25.84
CA ARG A 94 -0.30 11.14 -24.85
C ARG A 94 -0.57 10.35 -23.57
N CYS A 95 -1.84 10.23 -23.14
CA CYS A 95 -2.17 9.49 -21.92
C CYS A 95 -2.02 7.96 -22.05
N ARG A 96 -2.06 7.38 -23.26
CA ARG A 96 -1.97 5.92 -23.43
C ARG A 96 -0.54 5.42 -23.18
N ASP A 97 0.44 6.17 -23.67
CA ASP A 97 1.87 5.81 -23.62
C ASP A 97 2.57 6.25 -22.32
N MET A 98 1.91 7.07 -21.50
CA MET A 98 2.42 7.48 -20.19
C MET A 98 2.69 6.27 -19.28
N ARG A 99 3.81 6.30 -18.56
CA ARG A 99 4.08 5.31 -17.50
C ARG A 99 3.08 5.50 -16.36
N THR A 100 2.85 4.44 -15.60
CA THR A 100 1.85 4.45 -14.53
C THR A 100 2.17 5.49 -13.46
N VAL A 101 3.46 5.66 -13.13
CA VAL A 101 3.91 6.66 -12.14
C VAL A 101 3.57 8.07 -12.62
N ASP A 102 3.92 8.41 -13.87
CA ASP A 102 3.66 9.73 -14.45
C ASP A 102 2.14 10.02 -14.50
N MET A 103 1.34 9.00 -14.84
CA MET A 103 -0.12 9.11 -14.86
C MET A 103 -0.71 9.35 -13.47
N LEU A 104 -0.21 8.65 -12.46
CA LEU A 104 -0.63 8.84 -11.07
C LEU A 104 -0.22 10.22 -10.55
N GLN A 105 0.97 10.70 -10.91
CA GLN A 105 1.44 12.03 -10.58
C GLN A 105 0.56 13.11 -11.22
N ALA A 106 0.19 12.96 -12.50
CA ALA A 106 -0.68 13.89 -13.20
C ALA A 106 -2.06 14.03 -12.53
N VAL A 107 -2.58 12.95 -11.95
CA VAL A 107 -3.82 13.00 -11.15
C VAL A 107 -3.57 13.32 -9.67
N GLY A 108 -2.34 13.50 -9.20
CA GLY A 108 -2.02 13.77 -7.79
C GLY A 108 -2.25 12.58 -6.85
N TRP A 109 -2.14 11.35 -7.36
CA TRP A 109 -2.29 10.12 -6.57
C TRP A 109 -0.96 9.49 -6.21
N GLN A 110 -0.93 8.84 -5.05
CA GLN A 110 0.20 8.02 -4.61
C GLN A 110 0.04 6.57 -5.10
N PRO A 111 1.14 5.92 -5.53
CA PRO A 111 1.13 4.49 -5.87
C PRO A 111 0.66 3.63 -4.69
N LEU A 112 -0.08 2.55 -4.96
CA LEU A 112 -0.49 1.61 -3.90
C LEU A 112 0.70 1.04 -3.13
N GLY A 113 1.85 0.79 -3.79
CA GLY A 113 3.04 0.27 -3.11
C GLY A 113 3.49 1.14 -1.94
N LEU A 114 3.55 2.46 -2.17
CA LEU A 114 3.88 3.44 -1.14
C LEU A 114 2.85 3.44 0.00
N ARG A 115 1.55 3.39 -0.34
CA ARG A 115 0.47 3.29 0.65
C ARG A 115 0.58 2.05 1.53
N ARG A 116 0.89 0.89 0.93
CA ARG A 116 1.10 -0.37 1.65
C ARG A 116 2.33 -0.33 2.55
N GLY A 117 3.40 0.30 2.09
CA GLY A 117 4.61 0.51 2.90
C GLY A 117 4.31 1.34 4.16
N VAL A 118 3.64 2.49 3.99
CA VAL A 118 3.20 3.34 5.11
C VAL A 118 2.24 2.59 6.04
N ALA A 119 1.28 1.84 5.49
CA ALA A 119 0.35 1.05 6.29
C ALA A 119 1.07 -0.05 7.09
N SER A 120 2.11 -0.66 6.53
CA SER A 120 2.91 -1.69 7.20
C SER A 120 3.71 -1.09 8.35
N ALA A 121 4.39 0.02 8.12
CA ALA A 121 5.11 0.75 9.17
C ALA A 121 4.17 1.19 10.31
N ARG A 122 2.98 1.72 9.97
CA ARG A 122 1.96 2.08 10.95
C ARG A 122 1.50 0.88 11.79
N LEU A 123 1.25 -0.26 11.14
CA LEU A 123 0.83 -1.46 11.86
C LEU A 123 1.91 -1.95 12.82
N LEU A 124 3.19 -1.93 12.40
CA LEU A 124 4.31 -2.27 13.26
C LEU A 124 4.42 -1.32 14.46
N ALA A 125 4.31 0.00 14.24
CA ALA A 125 4.33 0.98 15.32
C ALA A 125 3.20 0.73 16.35
N ASN A 126 2.00 0.37 15.87
CA ASN A 126 0.89 0.02 16.76
C ASN A 126 1.16 -1.27 17.55
N ILE A 127 1.74 -2.30 16.92
CA ILE A 127 2.10 -3.56 17.61
C ILE A 127 3.13 -3.28 18.70
N LEU A 128 4.18 -2.52 18.39
CA LEU A 128 5.21 -2.13 19.36
C LEU A 128 4.63 -1.36 20.56
N ARG A 129 3.58 -0.57 20.34
CA ARG A 129 2.89 0.18 21.40
C ARG A 129 1.97 -0.69 22.26
N ILE A 130 1.22 -1.61 21.65
CA ILE A 130 0.13 -2.34 22.33
C ILE A 130 0.64 -3.63 22.96
N GLN A 131 1.49 -4.38 22.26
CA GLN A 131 1.88 -5.74 22.61
C GLN A 131 3.30 -6.04 22.10
N PRO A 132 4.35 -5.59 22.82
CA PRO A 132 5.73 -5.88 22.44
C PRO A 132 6.04 -7.38 22.46
N ASP A 133 5.32 -8.17 23.27
CA ASP A 133 5.59 -9.60 23.50
C ASP A 133 4.89 -10.56 22.53
N VAL A 134 3.94 -10.08 21.72
CA VAL A 134 3.06 -10.95 20.90
C VAL A 134 3.71 -11.48 19.62
N LEU A 135 4.88 -10.96 19.24
CA LEU A 135 5.67 -11.54 18.15
C LEU A 135 6.90 -12.27 18.71
N PRO A 136 6.76 -13.56 19.10
CA PRO A 136 7.87 -14.34 19.64
C PRO A 136 9.03 -14.40 18.63
N GLY A 137 10.19 -13.90 19.05
CA GLY A 137 11.46 -13.95 18.31
C GLY A 137 11.71 -12.81 17.32
N ALA A 138 10.69 -12.16 16.77
CA ALA A 138 10.85 -11.19 15.68
C ALA A 138 11.08 -9.74 16.12
N LEU A 139 10.55 -9.31 17.27
CA LEU A 139 10.60 -7.90 17.72
C LEU A 139 11.63 -7.62 18.82
N ARG A 140 12.70 -8.41 18.92
CA ARG A 140 13.75 -8.13 19.91
C ARG A 140 14.40 -6.78 19.61
N GLN A 141 14.38 -5.85 20.56
CA GLN A 141 15.15 -4.61 20.45
C GLN A 141 16.54 -4.80 21.05
N ASN A 142 17.54 -4.15 20.48
CA ASN A 142 18.85 -4.03 21.12
C ASN A 142 18.78 -2.98 22.26
N ARG A 143 19.88 -2.81 23.01
CA ARG A 143 19.97 -1.81 24.10
C ARG A 143 19.75 -0.37 23.63
N SER A 144 19.86 -0.08 22.33
CA SER A 144 19.60 1.22 21.72
C SER A 144 18.18 1.36 21.12
N GLY A 145 17.28 0.42 21.39
CA GLY A 145 15.87 0.47 20.94
C GLY A 145 15.64 0.08 19.48
N ILE A 146 16.68 -0.34 18.75
CA ILE A 146 16.60 -0.76 17.35
C ILE A 146 16.15 -2.22 17.29
N LEU A 147 15.13 -2.50 16.46
CA LEU A 147 14.66 -3.85 16.18
C LEU A 147 15.75 -4.70 15.55
N GLN A 148 16.01 -5.89 16.11
CA GLN A 148 16.96 -6.86 15.58
C GLN A 148 16.48 -7.39 14.22
N PRO A 149 17.42 -7.66 13.29
CA PRO A 149 17.06 -8.22 12.01
C PRO A 149 16.58 -9.67 12.21
N VAL A 150 15.48 -10.03 11.55
CA VAL A 150 14.97 -11.40 11.57
C VAL A 150 15.51 -12.13 10.35
N PHE A 151 16.30 -13.18 10.59
CA PHE A 151 16.85 -13.98 9.51
C PHE A 151 15.79 -14.93 8.95
N ALA A 152 15.53 -14.81 7.65
CA ALA A 152 14.63 -15.69 6.93
C ALA A 152 15.40 -16.67 6.05
N ARG A 153 15.16 -17.97 6.26
CA ARG A 153 15.77 -19.07 5.48
C ARG A 153 15.15 -19.24 4.08
N THR A 154 13.94 -18.74 3.87
CA THR A 154 13.22 -18.85 2.60
C THR A 154 12.70 -17.49 2.16
N GLU A 155 12.54 -17.31 0.84
CA GLU A 155 11.97 -16.07 0.29
C GLU A 155 10.54 -15.84 0.81
N ARG A 156 9.76 -16.91 1.01
CA ARG A 156 8.44 -16.80 1.64
C ARG A 156 8.52 -16.18 3.04
N HIS A 157 9.42 -16.67 3.88
CA HIS A 157 9.56 -16.12 5.24
C HIS A 157 10.06 -14.68 5.20
N ARG A 158 10.99 -14.36 4.28
CA ARG A 158 11.49 -12.99 4.07
C ARG A 158 10.37 -12.02 3.70
N GLN A 159 9.41 -12.49 2.89
CA GLN A 159 8.29 -11.70 2.40
C GLN A 159 7.06 -11.73 3.32
N SER A 160 7.16 -12.40 4.48
CA SER A 160 6.14 -12.33 5.53
C SER A 160 6.06 -10.92 6.10
N PHE A 161 4.90 -10.56 6.67
CA PHE A 161 4.66 -9.22 7.22
C PHE A 161 5.77 -8.80 8.20
N ALA A 162 6.09 -9.63 9.18
CA ALA A 162 7.05 -9.27 10.23
C ALA A 162 8.45 -8.99 9.66
N VAL A 163 9.04 -9.95 8.94
CA VAL A 163 10.42 -9.84 8.44
C VAL A 163 10.57 -8.66 7.47
N ARG A 164 9.67 -8.53 6.50
CA ARG A 164 9.70 -7.45 5.53
C ARG A 164 9.53 -6.08 6.19
N THR A 165 8.57 -5.96 7.10
CA THR A 165 8.27 -4.66 7.73
C THR A 165 9.39 -4.25 8.68
N ILE A 166 10.03 -5.19 9.39
CA ILE A 166 11.22 -4.92 10.22
C ILE A 166 12.39 -4.46 9.34
N ALA A 167 12.62 -5.11 8.19
CA ALA A 167 13.65 -4.68 7.25
C ALA A 167 13.40 -3.25 6.75
N HIS A 168 12.16 -2.91 6.40
CA HIS A 168 11.77 -1.56 6.01
C HIS A 168 11.87 -0.57 7.18
N TRP A 169 11.51 -0.97 8.39
CA TRP A 169 11.62 -0.13 9.59
C TRP A 169 13.07 0.24 9.86
N ARG A 170 14.00 -0.71 9.70
CA ARG A 170 15.43 -0.49 9.89
C ARG A 170 16.07 0.41 8.83
N SER A 171 15.46 0.54 7.64
CA SER A 171 15.95 1.50 6.63
C SER A 171 15.45 2.93 6.87
N LEU A 172 14.49 3.13 7.78
CA LEU A 172 14.01 4.47 8.14
C LEU A 172 15.05 5.23 8.96
N PRO A 173 15.05 6.58 8.91
CA PRO A 173 15.88 7.41 9.76
C PRO A 173 15.69 7.09 11.25
N THR A 174 16.81 7.06 11.98
CA THR A 174 16.82 6.70 13.42
C THR A 174 15.92 7.62 14.26
N SER A 175 15.74 8.87 13.84
CA SER A 175 14.81 9.84 14.46
C SER A 175 13.36 9.35 14.49
N LEU A 176 12.93 8.60 13.47
CA LEU A 176 11.56 8.06 13.37
C LEU A 176 11.38 6.74 14.13
N THR A 177 12.47 6.03 14.40
CA THR A 177 12.43 4.66 14.94
C THR A 177 12.78 4.59 16.43
N GLN A 178 13.42 5.62 16.98
CA GLN A 178 13.83 5.68 18.39
C GLN A 178 12.63 5.69 19.35
N ARG A 179 11.54 6.34 18.96
CA ARG A 179 10.33 6.43 19.77
C ARG A 179 9.14 6.00 18.95
N SER A 180 8.42 4.98 19.41
CA SER A 180 7.15 4.61 18.80
C SER A 180 6.12 5.74 19.04
N PRO A 181 5.41 6.19 18.00
CA PRO A 181 4.38 7.23 18.16
C PRO A 181 3.31 6.81 19.18
N THR A 182 3.06 7.67 20.15
CA THR A 182 2.15 7.45 21.28
C THR A 182 0.80 8.14 21.10
N SER A 183 0.79 9.35 20.54
CA SER A 183 -0.42 10.13 20.22
C SER A 183 -0.90 9.90 18.78
N ARG A 184 -2.17 10.20 18.52
CA ARG A 184 -2.74 10.22 17.16
C ARG A 184 -2.02 11.22 16.26
N GLU A 185 -1.64 12.38 16.79
CA GLU A 185 -0.95 13.43 16.03
C GLU A 185 0.47 13.00 15.65
N GLU A 186 1.20 12.42 16.60
CA GLU A 186 2.52 11.82 16.36
C GLU A 186 2.45 10.71 15.31
N MET A 187 1.39 9.90 15.32
CA MET A 187 1.17 8.86 14.31
C MET A 187 0.93 9.46 12.91
N GLU A 188 0.21 10.58 12.81
CA GLU A 188 0.01 11.24 11.51
C GLU A 188 1.29 11.91 10.99
N LEU A 189 2.11 12.50 11.87
CA LEU A 189 3.45 13.00 11.52
C LEU A 189 4.35 11.86 11.04
N PHE A 190 4.41 10.77 11.80
CA PHE A 190 5.16 9.56 11.45
C PHE A 190 4.75 9.03 10.07
N ARG A 191 3.45 8.95 9.78
CA ARG A 191 2.96 8.51 8.45
C ARG A 191 3.43 9.42 7.32
N ARG A 192 3.48 10.74 7.54
CA ARG A 192 3.95 11.71 6.54
C ARG A 192 5.44 11.57 6.27
N GLU A 193 6.24 11.41 7.31
CA GLU A 193 7.70 11.27 7.22
C GLU A 193 8.11 9.91 6.62
N VAL A 194 7.42 8.83 6.98
CA VAL A 194 7.61 7.53 6.32
C VAL A 194 7.22 7.63 4.84
N ALA A 195 6.13 8.31 4.51
CA ALA A 195 5.72 8.50 3.12
C ALA A 195 6.72 9.32 2.30
N SER A 196 7.35 10.35 2.88
CA SER A 196 8.38 11.14 2.20
C SER A 196 9.66 10.33 2.00
N HIS A 197 10.09 9.56 3.01
CA HIS A 197 11.25 8.69 2.90
C HIS A 197 11.06 7.60 1.83
N LEU A 198 9.92 6.89 1.85
CA LEU A 198 9.60 5.84 0.88
C LEU A 198 9.41 6.36 -0.55
N ARG A 199 9.15 7.67 -0.73
CA ARG A 199 9.12 8.29 -2.06
C ARG A 199 10.52 8.49 -2.63
N ASN A 200 11.48 8.77 -1.75
CA ASN A 200 12.85 9.14 -2.13
C ASN A 200 13.79 7.93 -2.18
N SER A 201 13.46 6.83 -1.50
CA SER A 201 14.18 5.56 -1.57
C SER A 201 13.48 4.62 -2.56
N PRO A 202 13.95 4.48 -3.82
CA PRO A 202 13.41 3.48 -4.73
C PRO A 202 13.72 2.09 -4.18
N SER A 203 12.70 1.23 -4.17
CA SER A 203 12.80 -0.21 -3.84
C SER A 203 13.11 -1.03 -5.07
#